data_AF-A0A3B8T314-F1
#
_entry.id   AF-A0A3B8T314-F1
#
_cell.length_a   1.000
_cell.length_b   1.000
_cell.length_c   1.000
_cell.angle_alpha   90.00
_cell.angle_beta   90.00
_cell.angle_gamma   90.00
#
_symmetry.space_group_name_H-M   'P 1'
#
loop_
_entity.id
_entity.type
_entity.pdbx_description
1 polymer ?
#
loop_
_entity_poly.entity_id
_entity_poly.type
_entity_poly.pdbx_seq_one_letter_code
_entity_poly.pdbx_strand_id
1 'polypeptide(L)' 'LQALGSEQNATLTEMHSLGYDADAIEAMAFAWLAYCYEEQIPANSPAVTGAKKSVILGAKTYA' A
#
# COMPACT_ATOMS: atom_id res chain seq x y z
N LEU A 1 -16.87 9.76 7.87
CA LEU A 1 -16.26 9.78 9.22
C LEU A 1 -17.25 9.54 10.37
N GLN A 2 -18.41 10.22 10.40
CA GLN A 2 -19.28 10.28 11.60
C GLN A 2 -19.85 8.94 12.11
N ALA A 3 -19.95 7.91 11.26
CA ALA A 3 -20.43 6.58 11.66
C ALA A 3 -19.34 5.63 12.19
N LEU A 4 -18.06 5.91 11.91
CA LEU A 4 -16.92 5.05 12.28
C LEU A 4 -16.27 5.44 13.61
N GLY A 5 -16.60 6.63 14.14
CA GLY A 5 -15.95 7.22 15.32
C GLY A 5 -16.59 6.89 16.67
N SER A 6 -17.71 6.17 16.72
CA SER A 6 -18.51 5.99 17.93
C SER A 6 -17.87 5.06 18.97
N GLU A 7 -16.98 4.15 18.55
CA GLU A 7 -16.48 3.05 19.40
C GLU A 7 -14.94 2.96 19.46
N GLN A 8 -14.22 3.83 18.75
CA GLN A 8 -12.76 3.72 18.57
C GLN A 8 -12.03 4.82 19.35
N ASN A 9 -11.10 4.43 20.25
CA ASN A 9 -10.20 5.37 20.95
C ASN A 9 -9.02 5.79 20.04
N ALA A 10 -9.32 6.28 18.84
CA ALA A 10 -8.34 6.68 17.84
C ALA A 10 -8.79 7.96 17.13
N THR A 11 -7.84 8.86 16.88
CA THR A 11 -8.08 10.08 16.10
C THR A 11 -8.24 9.74 14.63
N LEU A 12 -9.35 10.18 14.03
CA LEU A 12 -9.61 10.05 12.61
C LEU A 12 -9.09 11.29 11.87
N THR A 13 -8.31 11.06 10.82
CA THR A 13 -7.73 12.10 9.97
C THR A 13 -7.92 11.73 8.50
N GLU A 14 -8.23 12.71 7.66
CA GLU A 14 -8.42 12.51 6.23
C GLU A 14 -7.08 12.40 5.49
N MET A 15 -6.99 11.53 4.48
CA MET A 15 -5.77 11.33 3.70
C MET A 15 -5.32 12.63 3.00
N HIS A 16 -6.29 13.43 2.54
CA HIS A 16 -6.04 14.73 1.91
C HIS A 16 -5.37 15.73 2.85
N SER A 17 -5.64 15.66 4.15
CA SER A 17 -4.99 16.51 5.15
C SER A 17 -3.50 16.17 5.34
N LEU A 18 -3.09 14.97 4.93
CA LEU A 18 -1.69 14.53 4.88
C LEU A 18 -1.03 14.81 3.52
N GLY A 19 -1.74 15.46 2.59
CA GLY A 19 -1.25 15.81 1.25
C GLY A 19 -1.39 14.69 0.21
N TYR A 20 -2.14 13.62 0.50
CA TYR A 20 -2.36 12.52 -0.43
C TYR A 20 -3.79 12.48 -0.94
N ASP A 21 -3.95 12.21 -2.24
CA ASP A 21 -5.25 11.87 -2.81
C ASP A 21 -5.61 10.43 -2.43
N ALA A 22 -6.73 10.27 -1.72
CA ALA A 22 -7.21 8.98 -1.24
C ALA A 22 -7.62 8.05 -2.40
N ASP A 23 -8.12 8.60 -3.52
CA ASP A 23 -8.55 7.81 -4.67
C ASP A 23 -7.33 7.31 -5.47
N ALA A 24 -6.23 8.07 -5.45
CA ALA A 24 -5.01 7.72 -6.18
C ALA A 24 -4.06 6.79 -5.41
N ILE A 25 -4.23 6.63 -4.10
CA ILE A 25 -3.24 5.95 -3.25
C ILE A 25 -2.99 4.49 -3.66
N GLU A 26 -4.05 3.79 -4.09
CA GLU A 26 -3.94 2.40 -4.53
C GLU A 26 -3.16 2.31 -5.85
N ALA A 27 -3.39 3.23 -6.78
CA ALA A 27 -2.62 3.30 -8.02
C ALA A 27 -1.15 3.65 -7.77
N MET A 28 -0.87 4.55 -6.81
CA MET A 28 0.50 4.86 -6.37
C MET A 28 1.19 3.63 -5.77
N ALA A 29 0.46 2.79 -5.02
CA ALA A 29 1.00 1.55 -4.48
C ALA A 29 1.41 0.57 -5.59
N PHE A 30 0.64 0.44 -6.68
CA PHE A 30 1.05 -0.37 -7.83
C PHE A 30 2.26 0.21 -8.57
N ALA A 31 2.34 1.54 -8.71
CA ALA A 31 3.52 2.19 -9.29
C ALA A 31 4.78 1.92 -8.43
N TRP A 32 4.64 1.94 -7.11
CA TRP A 32 5.70 1.56 -6.18
C TRP A 32 6.10 0.08 -6.34
N LEU A 33 5.14 -0.84 -6.50
CA LEU A 33 5.44 -2.26 -6.76
C LEU A 33 6.24 -2.46 -8.05
N ALA A 34 5.94 -1.70 -9.11
CA ALA A 34 6.72 -1.74 -10.35
C ALA A 34 8.16 -1.26 -10.14
N TYR A 35 8.36 -0.17 -9.40
CA TYR A 35 9.70 0.31 -9.02
C TYR A 35 10.46 -0.74 -8.20
N CYS A 36 9.81 -1.34 -7.19
CA CYS A 36 10.40 -2.41 -6.39
C CYS A 36 10.81 -3.62 -7.24
N TYR A 37 10.04 -3.96 -8.28
CA TYR A 37 10.42 -5.02 -9.21
C TYR A 37 11.71 -4.67 -9.97
N GLU A 38 11.82 -3.47 -10.53
CA GLU A 38 13.02 -3.04 -11.27
C GLU A 38 14.25 -2.97 -10.36
N GLU A 39 14.11 -2.42 -9.16
CA GLU A 39 15.20 -2.27 -8.18
C GLU A 39 15.46 -3.53 -7.33
N GLN A 40 14.74 -4.63 -7.61
CA GLN A 40 14.86 -5.90 -6.89
C GLN A 40 14.64 -5.77 -5.36
N ILE A 41 13.72 -4.89 -4.95
CA ILE A 41 13.34 -4.67 -3.56
C ILE A 41 12.16 -5.60 -3.22
N PRO A 42 12.27 -6.49 -2.21
CA PRO A 42 11.13 -7.27 -1.75
C PRO A 42 10.00 -6.38 -1.24
N ALA A 43 8.80 -6.57 -1.78
CA ALA A 43 7.67 -5.66 -1.55
C ALA A 43 6.46 -6.33 -0.86
N ASN A 44 6.51 -7.65 -0.60
CA ASN A 44 5.52 -8.28 0.25
C ASN A 44 5.87 -8.10 1.74
N SER A 45 4.85 -8.11 2.59
CA SER A 45 5.02 -8.26 4.03
C SER A 45 4.55 -9.65 4.47
N PRO A 46 5.47 -10.57 4.85
CA PRO A 46 5.10 -11.89 5.37
C PRO A 46 4.16 -11.85 6.57
N ALA A 47 4.33 -10.86 7.46
CA ALA A 47 3.47 -10.69 8.63
C ALA A 47 2.02 -10.32 8.26
N VAL A 48 1.82 -9.65 7.12
CA VAL A 48 0.48 -9.28 6.62
C VAL A 48 -0.10 -10.39 5.73
N THR A 49 0.73 -11.00 4.88
CA THR A 49 0.28 -11.93 3.83
C THR A 49 0.32 -13.41 4.24
N GLY A 50 1.02 -13.76 5.34
CA GLY A 50 1.28 -15.16 5.72
C GLY A 50 2.30 -15.88 4.83
N ALA A 51 2.99 -15.16 3.94
CA ALA A 51 4.01 -15.75 3.07
C ALA A 51 5.19 -16.31 3.88
N LYS A 52 5.82 -17.40 3.39
CA LYS A 52 6.95 -18.04 4.08
C LYS A 52 8.22 -17.18 4.16
N LYS A 53 8.36 -16.21 3.25
CA LYS A 53 9.55 -15.34 3.14
C LYS A 53 9.22 -14.04 2.42
N SER A 54 10.10 -13.06 2.55
CA SER A 54 10.07 -11.82 1.77
C SER A 54 10.54 -12.09 0.33
N VAL A 55 9.82 -11.57 -0.66
CA VAL A 55 10.02 -11.77 -2.10
C VAL A 55 9.71 -10.50 -2.88
N ILE A 56 10.33 -10.39 -4.06
CA ILE A 56 9.99 -9.39 -5.07
C ILE A 56 8.67 -9.82 -5.74
N LEU A 57 7.76 -8.87 -5.93
CA LEU A 57 6.43 -9.10 -6.51
C LEU A 57 6.38 -8.58 -7.95
N GLY A 58 5.65 -9.27 -8.82
CA GLY A 58 5.39 -8.85 -10.20
C GLY A 58 6.14 -9.65 -11.26
N ALA A 59 5.89 -9.31 -12.52
CA ALA A 59 6.56 -9.83 -13.70
C ALA A 59 6.60 -8.76 -14.79
N LYS A 60 7.72 -8.65 -15.51
CA LYS A 60 7.88 -7.69 -16.60
C LYS A 60 7.41 -8.31 -17.91
N THR A 61 6.53 -7.62 -18.62
CA THR A 61 6.12 -7.95 -19.98
C THR A 61 6.69 -6.92 -20.94
N TYR A 62 7.05 -7.35 -22.14
CA TYR A 62 7.58 -6.48 -23.17
C TYR A 62 6.44 -6.07 -24.12
N ALA A 63 6.47 -4.81 -24.56
CA ALA A 63 5.54 -4.28 -25.54
C ALA A 63 5.84 -4.79 -26.95
#